data_AF-A0A2G3AG56-F1
#
_entry.id   AF-A0A2G3AG56-F1
#
_cell.length_a   1.000
_cell.length_b   1.000
_cell.length_c   1.000
_cell.angle_alpha   90.00
_cell.angle_beta   90.00
_cell.angle_gamma   90.00
#
_symmetry.space_group_name_H-M   'P 1'
#
loop_
_entity.id
_entity.type
_entity.pdbx_description
1 polymer ?
#
loop_
_entity_poly.entity_id
_entity_poly.type
_entity_poly.pdbx_seq_one_letter_code
_entity_poly.pdbx_strand_id
1 'polypeptide(L)'
;MVLNEEVTKLLLVLIDMLVHIGHDPCWGDAVNDDGNEEELSMCSYGKESLGRLAIALGGSVIVPNFPSTLFNFLDHEDWQIRYSIVTAIGVISEEC
;
A
#
# COMPACT_ATOMS: atom_id res chain seq x y z
N MET A 1 -22.81 8.04 -6.03
CA MET A 1 -21.35 8.21 -5.93
C MET A 1 -20.76 7.68 -7.22
N VAL A 2 -19.97 8.47 -7.95
CA VAL A 2 -19.45 8.06 -9.27
C VAL A 2 -18.09 7.41 -9.07
N LEU A 3 -17.96 6.17 -9.55
CA LEU A 3 -16.66 5.49 -9.63
C LEU A 3 -15.79 6.28 -10.61
N ASN A 4 -14.63 6.73 -10.15
CA ASN A 4 -13.62 7.37 -10.97
C ASN A 4 -12.62 6.29 -11.40
N GLU A 5 -12.71 5.92 -12.67
CA GLU A 5 -11.87 4.89 -13.26
C GLU A 5 -10.38 5.19 -13.11
N GLU A 6 -9.98 6.46 -13.21
CA GLU A 6 -8.57 6.85 -13.12
C GLU A 6 -8.04 6.85 -11.68
N VAL A 7 -8.89 7.19 -10.70
CA VAL A 7 -8.55 6.98 -9.29
C VAL A 7 -8.39 5.50 -9.00
N THR A 8 -9.28 4.66 -9.52
CA THR A 8 -9.21 3.20 -9.35
C THR A 8 -7.93 2.63 -9.95
N LYS A 9 -7.57 3.02 -11.19
CA LYS A 9 -6.31 2.59 -11.83
C LYS A 9 -5.09 3.06 -11.05
N LEU A 10 -5.10 4.31 -10.59
CA LEU A 10 -3.98 4.84 -9.81
C LEU A 10 -3.82 4.10 -8.48
N LEU A 11 -4.92 3.81 -7.77
CA LEU A 11 -4.90 2.98 -6.56
C LEU A 11 -4.27 1.62 -6.85
N LEU A 12 -4.67 0.94 -7.93
CA LEU A 12 -4.10 -0.36 -8.30
C LEU A 12 -2.59 -0.29 -8.57
N VAL A 13 -2.12 0.74 -9.28
CA VAL A 13 -0.68 0.94 -9.53
C VAL A 13 0.08 1.17 -8.22
N LEU A 14 -0.45 2.01 -7.33
CA LEU A 14 0.20 2.30 -6.05
C LEU A 14 0.24 1.07 -5.13
N ILE A 15 -0.79 0.22 -5.17
CA ILE A 15 -0.83 -1.03 -4.41
C ILE A 15 0.12 -2.08 -4.99
N ASP A 16 0.24 -2.16 -6.32
CA ASP A 16 1.22 -3.01 -7.00
C ASP A 16 2.66 -2.63 -6.62
N MET A 17 2.94 -1.33 -6.53
CA MET A 17 4.24 -0.84 -6.05
C MET A 17 4.61 -1.35 -4.63
N LEU A 18 3.62 -1.60 -3.76
CA LEU A 18 3.85 -2.13 -2.40
C LEU A 18 4.25 -3.62 -2.39
N VAL A 19 3.95 -4.37 -3.46
CA VAL A 19 4.36 -5.79 -3.59
C VAL A 19 5.89 -5.89 -3.68
N HIS A 20 6.56 -4.83 -4.15
CA HIS A 20 8.01 -4.77 -4.27
C HIS A 20 8.74 -4.48 -2.94
N ILE A 21 8.16 -4.87 -1.80
CA ILE A 21 8.87 -4.85 -0.51
C ILE A 21 10.06 -5.81 -0.55
N GLY A 22 11.24 -5.33 -0.16
CA GLY A 22 12.46 -6.13 -0.08
C GLY A 22 12.33 -7.24 0.96
N HIS A 23 12.85 -8.43 0.64
CA HIS A 23 13.05 -9.47 1.65
C HIS A 23 14.41 -9.25 2.32
N ASP A 24 14.39 -8.92 3.60
CA ASP A 24 15.59 -8.90 4.44
C ASP A 24 15.66 -10.21 5.26
N PRO A 25 16.62 -11.11 4.97
CA PRO A 25 16.82 -12.34 5.73
C PRO A 25 17.19 -12.10 7.20
N CYS A 26 17.78 -10.95 7.51
CA CYS A 26 18.22 -10.59 8.86
C CYS A 26 17.11 -9.90 9.67
N TRP A 27 15.94 -9.62 9.07
CA TRP A 27 14.83 -8.90 9.70
C TRP A 27 14.41 -9.51 11.05
N GLY A 28 14.39 -10.85 11.16
CA GLY A 28 13.99 -11.55 12.38
C GLY A 28 15.00 -11.48 13.53
N ASP A 29 16.26 -11.17 13.22
CA ASP A 29 17.38 -11.13 14.18
C ASP A 29 17.82 -9.69 14.49
N ALA A 30 17.18 -8.69 13.88
CA ALA A 30 17.49 -7.28 14.09
C ALA A 30 17.24 -6.87 15.56
N VAL A 31 18.32 -6.55 16.27
CA VAL A 31 18.28 -6.13 17.70
C VAL A 31 17.97 -4.64 17.85
N ASN A 32 18.27 -3.84 16.83
CA ASN A 32 17.88 -2.45 16.69
C ASN A 32 17.45 -2.21 15.24
N ASP A 33 16.51 -1.30 15.06
CA ASP A 33 16.25 -0.64 13.78
C ASP A 33 17.54 0.10 13.40
N ASP A 34 18.33 -0.48 12.50
CA ASP A 34 19.45 0.19 11.87
C ASP A 34 18.87 1.28 10.98
N GLY A 35 18.56 2.42 11.61
CA GLY A 35 17.88 3.60 11.06
C GLY A 35 18.63 4.32 9.95
N ASN A 36 19.11 3.58 8.97
CA ASN A 36 20.00 3.97 7.91
C ASN A 36 19.57 3.28 6.62
N GLU A 37 18.37 3.59 6.14
CA GLU A 37 18.20 4.16 4.82
C GLU A 37 16.72 4.49 4.66
N GLU A 38 16.46 5.74 4.29
CA GLU A 38 15.23 6.08 3.58
C GLU A 38 15.30 5.28 2.27
N GLU A 39 14.98 3.99 2.34
CA GLU A 39 15.25 3.04 1.27
C GLU A 39 14.39 3.47 0.10
N LEU A 40 15.05 4.07 -0.89
CA LEU A 40 14.43 4.52 -2.13
C LEU A 40 14.01 3.28 -2.91
N SER A 41 12.87 2.73 -2.51
CA SER A 41 12.29 1.52 -3.04
C SER A 41 10.95 1.83 -3.66
N MET A 42 10.54 0.98 -4.60
CA MET A 42 9.21 1.12 -5.20
C MET A 42 8.11 1.02 -4.13
N CYS A 43 8.31 0.20 -3.11
CA CYS A 43 7.41 0.07 -1.98
C CYS A 43 7.29 1.37 -1.16
N SER A 44 8.41 2.01 -0.80
CA SER A 44 8.37 3.26 -0.02
C SER A 44 7.71 4.40 -0.80
N TYR A 45 8.03 4.56 -2.08
CA TYR A 45 7.38 5.53 -2.96
C TYR A 45 5.87 5.25 -3.15
N GLY A 46 5.49 3.99 -3.29
CA GLY A 46 4.09 3.58 -3.42
C GLY A 46 3.28 3.93 -2.17
N LYS A 47 3.84 3.64 -0.98
CA LYS A 47 3.20 3.92 0.31
C LYS A 47 2.99 5.41 0.55
N GLU A 48 4.03 6.22 0.37
CA GLU A 48 3.97 7.67 0.54
C GLU A 48 3.00 8.31 -0.46
N SER A 49 3.06 7.87 -1.72
CA SER A 49 2.15 8.39 -2.76
C SER A 49 0.69 8.01 -2.50
N LEU A 50 0.44 6.81 -1.97
CA LEU A 50 -0.90 6.36 -1.58
C LEU A 50 -1.45 7.22 -0.45
N GLY A 51 -0.65 7.50 0.58
CA GLY A 51 -1.05 8.37 1.69
C GLY A 51 -1.38 9.78 1.21
N ARG A 52 -0.49 10.38 0.41
CA ARG A 52 -0.72 11.72 -0.17
C ARG A 52 -1.94 11.79 -1.08
N LEU A 53 -2.21 10.74 -1.86
CA LEU A 53 -3.42 10.63 -2.67
C LEU A 53 -4.68 10.57 -1.78
N ALA A 54 -4.60 9.81 -0.68
CA ALA A 54 -5.69 9.66 0.28
C ALA A 54 -6.03 11.00 0.95
N ILE A 55 -5.03 11.74 1.42
CA ILE A 55 -5.18 13.11 1.95
C ILE A 55 -5.81 14.03 0.89
N ALA A 56 -5.30 14.00 -0.35
CA ALA A 56 -5.68 14.96 -1.38
C ALA A 56 -7.12 14.77 -1.89
N LEU A 57 -7.59 13.52 -2.03
CA LEU A 57 -8.92 13.20 -2.53
C LEU A 57 -9.95 12.96 -1.43
N GLY A 58 -9.49 12.60 -0.23
CA GLY A 58 -10.30 12.27 0.94
C GLY A 58 -11.05 10.93 0.83
N GLY A 59 -11.45 10.40 1.98
CA GLY A 59 -12.12 9.09 2.08
C GLY A 59 -13.40 8.95 1.25
N SER A 60 -14.13 10.05 1.04
CA SER A 60 -15.36 10.05 0.22
C SER A 60 -15.11 9.68 -1.25
N VAL A 61 -13.89 9.88 -1.75
CA VAL A 61 -13.47 9.48 -3.09
C VAL A 61 -12.67 8.18 -3.03
N ILE A 62 -11.77 8.00 -2.07
CA ILE A 62 -10.89 6.83 -2.03
C ILE A 62 -11.66 5.54 -1.74
N VAL A 63 -12.45 5.52 -0.65
CA VAL A 63 -13.16 4.31 -0.18
C VAL A 63 -14.04 3.67 -1.25
N PRO A 64 -14.89 4.40 -2.00
CA PRO A 64 -15.71 3.77 -3.05
C PRO A 64 -14.92 3.33 -4.28
N ASN A 65 -13.73 3.89 -4.51
CA ASN A 65 -12.87 3.54 -5.64
C ASN A 65 -11.84 2.46 -5.31
N PHE A 66 -11.71 2.07 -4.04
CA PHE A 66 -10.89 0.95 -3.63
C PHE A 66 -11.57 -0.37 -4.04
N PRO A 67 -10.95 -1.20 -4.92
CA PRO A 67 -11.61 -2.40 -5.41
C PRO A 67 -11.81 -3.44 -4.31
N SER A 68 -13.06 -3.82 -4.03
CA SER A 68 -13.38 -4.84 -3.03
C SER A 68 -12.83 -6.23 -3.37
N THR A 69 -12.53 -6.49 -4.64
CA THR A 69 -11.86 -7.73 -5.08
C THR A 69 -10.46 -7.88 -4.51
N LEU A 70 -9.82 -6.79 -4.07
CA LEU A 70 -8.50 -6.84 -3.44
C LEU A 70 -8.51 -7.61 -2.11
N PHE A 71 -9.64 -7.65 -1.40
CA PHE A 71 -9.76 -8.43 -0.16
C PHE A 71 -9.61 -9.93 -0.38
N ASN A 72 -9.79 -10.44 -1.61
CA ASN A 72 -9.55 -11.84 -1.93
C ASN A 72 -8.06 -12.22 -1.86
N PHE A 73 -7.15 -11.24 -1.89
CA PHE A 73 -5.71 -11.47 -1.80
C PHE A 73 -5.19 -11.51 -0.35
N LEU A 74 -6.04 -11.31 0.66
CA LEU A 74 -5.64 -11.40 2.07
C LEU A 74 -5.15 -12.80 2.48
N ASP A 75 -5.59 -13.84 1.77
CA ASP A 75 -5.17 -15.24 1.99
C ASP A 75 -4.30 -15.77 0.82
N HIS A 76 -3.71 -14.86 0.03
CA HIS A 76 -2.81 -15.23 -1.07
C HIS A 76 -1.56 -15.94 -0.53
N GLU A 77 -0.97 -16.90 -1.25
CA GLU A 77 0.21 -17.66 -0.77
C GLU A 77 1.46 -16.79 -0.63
N ASP A 78 1.64 -15.84 -1.54
CA ASP A 78 2.71 -14.84 -1.50
C ASP A 78 2.47 -13.81 -0.39
N TRP A 79 3.43 -13.70 0.52
CA TRP A 79 3.36 -12.78 1.66
C TRP A 79 3.49 -11.32 1.24
N GLN A 80 4.18 -11.01 0.13
CA GLN A 80 4.34 -9.64 -0.36
C GLN A 80 3.01 -9.09 -0.88
N ILE A 81 2.20 -9.96 -1.51
CA ILE A 81 0.84 -9.63 -1.92
C ILE A 81 -0.05 -9.41 -0.69
N ARG A 82 0.03 -10.28 0.34
CA ARG A 82 -0.74 -10.04 1.59
C ARG A 82 -0.32 -8.72 2.25
N TYR A 83 0.98 -8.45 2.31
CA TYR A 83 1.55 -7.21 2.84
C TYR A 83 1.04 -5.98 2.10
N SER A 84 1.00 -6.00 0.77
CA SER A 84 0.56 -4.84 -0.04
C SER A 84 -0.89 -4.46 0.27
N ILE A 85 -1.79 -5.45 0.36
CA ILE A 85 -3.21 -5.21 0.67
C ILE A 85 -3.38 -4.65 2.08
N VAL A 86 -2.76 -5.28 3.08
CA VAL A 86 -2.87 -4.83 4.48
C VAL A 86 -2.27 -3.43 4.66
N THR A 87 -1.13 -3.16 4.04
CA THR A 87 -0.49 -1.83 4.07
C THR A 87 -1.37 -0.78 3.43
N ALA A 88 -1.95 -1.06 2.26
CA ALA A 88 -2.83 -0.13 1.58
C ALA A 88 -4.07 0.22 2.43
N ILE A 89 -4.69 -0.78 3.07
CA ILE A 89 -5.81 -0.55 3.99
C ILE A 89 -5.38 0.33 5.16
N GLY A 90 -4.22 0.05 5.76
CA GLY A 90 -3.68 0.83 6.87
C GLY A 90 -3.47 2.31 6.50
N VAL A 91 -2.74 2.56 5.40
CA VAL A 91 -2.47 3.92 4.91
C VAL A 91 -3.76 4.67 4.59
N ILE A 92 -4.70 4.05 3.87
CA ILE A 92 -5.98 4.70 3.53
C ILE A 92 -6.78 5.02 4.80
N SER A 93 -6.76 4.14 5.81
CA SER A 93 -7.50 4.33 7.07
C SER A 93 -6.87 5.39 7.98
N GLU A 94 -5.57 5.62 7.87
CA GLU A 94 -4.86 6.65 8.63
C GLU A 94 -5.11 8.05 8.05
N GLU A 95 -5.15 8.15 6.73
CA GLU A 95 -5.19 9.42 6.00
C GLU A 95 -6.59 9.90 5.58
N CYS A 96 -7.65 9.12 5.86
CA CYS A 96 -9.05 9.42 5.54
C CYS A 96 -9.96 9.41 6.76
#